data_AF-A0AAV6MW79-F1
#
_entry.id   AF-A0AAV6MW79-F1
#
_cell.length_a   1.000
_cell.length_b   1.000
_cell.length_c   1.000
_cell.angle_alpha   90.00
_cell.angle_beta   90.00
_cell.angle_gamma   90.00
#
_symmetry.space_group_name_H-M   'P 1'
#
loop_
_entity.id
_entity.type
_entity.pdbx_description
1 polymer ?
#
loop_
_entity_poly.entity_id
_entity_poly.type
_entity_poly.pdbx_seq_one_letter_code
_entity_poly.pdbx_strand_id
1 'polypeptide(L)'
;MASSLPFSVPQTLPNRISSHSNLNSLCFFSPPSNLRLHRRIRARNASLTLNVQCVSQAKAEVVTKESWNKMILESGIPVLVEFYASWCGPCRMVHRVIDELAADYEGKLKCFVLNTDKDLQIAEDYEIKAVPVVMLFKNGEKCESVIGTMPKDFYIAAIERVLKQ
;
A
#
# COMPACT_ATOMS: atom_id res chain seq x y z
N MET A 1 -45.91 28.26 -16.37
CA MET A 1 -45.59 27.11 -17.24
C MET A 1 -44.34 26.48 -16.65
N ALA A 2 -44.46 25.66 -15.60
CA ALA A 2 -44.62 24.20 -15.65
C ALA A 2 -43.56 23.59 -16.61
N SER A 3 -42.64 22.71 -16.21
CA SER A 3 -42.84 21.58 -15.30
C SER A 3 -41.50 21.03 -14.81
N SER A 4 -41.38 20.84 -13.50
CA SER A 4 -40.43 19.96 -12.82
C SER A 4 -40.86 18.50 -13.04
N LEU A 5 -39.89 17.60 -13.32
CA LEU A 5 -40.11 16.15 -13.33
C LEU A 5 -39.22 15.51 -12.27
N PRO A 6 -39.78 14.92 -11.19
CA PRO A 6 -39.03 14.06 -10.28
C PRO A 6 -39.04 12.61 -10.79
N PHE A 7 -37.85 12.02 -10.87
CA PHE A 7 -37.66 10.61 -11.21
C PHE A 7 -37.84 9.75 -9.94
N SER A 8 -39.02 9.16 -9.81
CA SER A 8 -39.38 8.25 -8.71
C SER A 8 -38.81 6.86 -8.93
N VAL A 9 -38.06 6.35 -7.96
CA VAL A 9 -37.59 4.95 -7.87
C VAL A 9 -38.68 4.10 -7.22
N PRO A 10 -39.14 2.99 -7.83
CA PRO A 10 -40.03 2.05 -7.15
C PRO A 10 -39.22 1.05 -6.32
N GLN A 11 -39.53 0.99 -5.02
CA GLN A 11 -39.20 -0.14 -4.14
C GLN A 11 -40.22 -1.25 -4.37
N THR A 12 -39.77 -2.48 -4.65
CA THR A 12 -40.57 -3.70 -4.48
C THR A 12 -39.70 -4.89 -4.06
N LEU A 13 -39.79 -5.24 -2.78
CA LEU A 13 -39.66 -6.61 -2.25
C LEU A 13 -41.10 -7.14 -2.12
N PRO A 14 -41.40 -8.43 -2.41
CA PRO A 14 -41.49 -9.38 -1.29
C PRO A 14 -41.29 -10.88 -1.64
N ASN A 15 -41.35 -11.69 -0.56
CA ASN A 15 -41.53 -13.15 -0.44
C ASN A 15 -40.29 -14.03 -0.67
N ARG A 16 -39.71 -14.67 0.36
CA ARG A 16 -40.26 -15.64 1.36
C ARG A 16 -41.01 -16.79 0.69
N ILE A 17 -40.27 -17.86 0.39
CA ILE A 17 -40.82 -19.21 0.25
C ILE A 17 -39.99 -20.13 1.15
N SER A 18 -40.64 -20.59 2.21
CA SER A 18 -40.27 -21.79 2.95
C SER A 18 -40.55 -23.03 2.10
N SER A 19 -39.60 -23.94 1.99
CA SER A 19 -39.94 -25.35 1.77
C SER A 19 -38.95 -26.24 2.50
N HIS A 20 -39.49 -26.97 3.47
CA HIS A 20 -38.84 -28.06 4.15
C HIS A 20 -38.70 -29.25 3.19
N SER A 21 -37.54 -29.90 3.20
CA SER A 21 -37.50 -31.35 3.06
C SER A 21 -36.30 -31.89 3.85
N ASN A 22 -36.65 -32.70 4.86
CA ASN A 22 -35.78 -33.59 5.58
C ASN A 22 -35.11 -34.56 4.61
N LEU A 23 -33.79 -34.75 4.72
CA LEU A 23 -33.15 -36.01 4.37
C LEU A 23 -32.03 -36.27 5.37
N ASN A 24 -32.36 -37.12 6.35
CA ASN A 24 -31.43 -37.92 7.13
C ASN A 24 -30.40 -38.57 6.20
N SER A 25 -29.13 -38.39 6.50
CA SER A 25 -28.15 -39.46 6.35
C SER A 25 -27.05 -39.30 7.39
N LEU A 26 -27.29 -39.94 8.53
CA LEU A 26 -26.31 -40.19 9.56
C LEU A 26 -25.23 -41.12 8.99
N CYS A 27 -24.12 -40.57 8.51
CA CYS A 27 -22.92 -41.36 8.27
C CYS A 27 -22.19 -41.58 9.60
N PHE A 28 -22.68 -42.53 10.39
CA PHE A 28 -21.91 -43.20 11.43
C PHE A 28 -20.84 -44.06 10.76
N PHE A 29 -19.63 -43.53 10.62
CA PHE A 29 -18.45 -44.36 10.42
C PHE A 29 -17.62 -44.30 11.70
N SER A 30 -17.81 -45.31 12.55
CA SER A 30 -16.95 -45.61 13.68
C SER A 30 -15.56 -46.01 13.15
N PRO A 31 -14.46 -45.33 13.53
CA PRO A 31 -13.13 -45.82 13.22
C PRO A 31 -12.79 -46.99 14.15
N PRO A 32 -12.18 -48.09 13.65
CA PRO A 32 -11.66 -49.14 14.51
C PRO A 32 -10.47 -48.62 15.31
N SER A 33 -10.49 -48.98 16.58
CA SER A 33 -9.42 -48.83 17.54
C SER A 33 -8.16 -49.57 17.10
N ASN A 34 -7.01 -48.95 17.42
CA ASN A 34 -5.66 -49.50 17.42
C ASN A 34 -5.06 -49.91 16.07
N LEU A 35 -4.27 -49.00 15.51
CA LEU A 35 -2.93 -49.35 15.02
C LEU A 35 -1.98 -48.17 15.31
N ARG A 36 -1.25 -48.31 16.41
CA ARG A 36 -0.05 -47.55 16.77
C ARG A 36 1.02 -47.85 15.72
N LEU A 37 1.28 -46.91 14.81
CA LEU A 37 2.56 -46.87 14.10
C LEU A 37 3.24 -45.55 14.41
N HIS A 38 4.07 -45.55 15.45
CA HIS A 38 5.10 -44.54 15.66
C HIS A 38 6.09 -44.63 14.50
N ARG A 39 5.78 -43.99 13.38
CA ARG A 39 6.81 -43.62 12.43
C ARG A 39 7.59 -42.46 13.06
N ARG A 40 8.66 -42.81 13.79
CA ARG A 40 9.68 -41.84 14.22
C ARG A 40 10.16 -41.12 12.96
N ILE A 41 9.65 -39.90 12.73
CA ILE A 41 10.32 -38.96 11.86
C ILE A 41 11.61 -38.61 12.59
N ARG A 42 12.70 -39.25 12.17
CA ARG A 42 14.05 -38.91 12.58
C ARG A 42 14.33 -37.54 11.98
N ALA A 43 14.00 -36.48 12.73
CA ALA A 43 14.46 -35.14 12.44
C ALA A 43 15.99 -35.22 12.40
N ARG A 44 16.54 -35.22 11.19
CA ARG A 44 17.96 -34.92 11.01
C ARG A 44 18.09 -33.48 11.48
N ASN A 45 18.91 -33.27 12.52
CA ASN A 45 19.41 -31.96 12.92
C ASN A 45 20.22 -31.41 11.74
N ALA A 46 19.55 -30.92 10.70
CA ALA A 46 20.11 -29.91 9.83
C ALA A 46 19.91 -28.63 10.60
N SER A 47 20.96 -28.20 11.30
CA SER A 47 21.10 -26.84 11.78
C SER A 47 21.07 -25.95 10.54
N LEU A 48 19.86 -25.59 10.11
CA LEU A 48 19.65 -24.50 9.19
C LEU A 48 19.91 -23.26 10.05
N THR A 49 21.17 -22.81 10.05
CA THR A 49 21.50 -21.43 10.37
C THR A 49 20.78 -20.56 9.34
N LEU A 50 19.51 -20.29 9.61
CA LEU A 50 18.74 -19.32 8.88
C LEU A 50 19.31 -17.97 9.31
N ASN A 51 20.30 -17.48 8.55
CA ASN A 51 20.76 -16.11 8.67
C ASN A 51 19.60 -15.22 8.27
N VAL A 52 18.74 -14.88 9.23
CA VAL A 52 17.86 -13.73 9.13
C VAL A 52 18.78 -12.51 9.22
N GLN A 53 19.33 -12.13 8.08
CA GLN A 53 19.99 -10.85 7.95
C GLN A 53 18.89 -9.81 7.89
N CYS A 54 18.65 -9.14 9.01
CA CYS A 54 17.87 -7.91 9.04
C CYS A 54 18.64 -6.91 8.17
N VAL A 55 18.25 -6.78 6.91
CA VAL A 55 18.80 -5.75 6.02
C VAL A 55 18.51 -4.42 6.70
N SER A 56 19.57 -3.63 6.96
CA SER A 56 19.44 -2.24 7.40
C SER A 56 18.73 -1.50 6.28
N GLN A 57 17.40 -1.45 6.37
CA GLN A 57 16.52 -1.03 5.30
C GLN A 57 16.75 0.47 5.08
N ALA A 58 17.18 0.86 3.87
CA ALA A 58 17.24 2.25 3.49
C ALA A 58 15.84 2.83 3.67
N LYS A 59 15.72 3.83 4.55
CA LYS A 59 14.44 4.40 4.95
C LYS A 59 14.34 5.79 4.35
N ALA A 60 13.19 6.09 3.74
CA ALA A 60 12.91 7.43 3.26
C ALA A 60 12.92 8.43 4.43
N GLU A 61 13.64 9.54 4.26
CA GLU A 61 13.78 10.57 5.28
C GLU A 61 12.50 11.42 5.38
N VAL A 62 12.14 11.84 6.59
CA VAL A 62 10.99 12.73 6.80
C VAL A 62 11.41 14.16 6.49
N VAL A 63 10.67 14.84 5.62
CA VAL A 63 10.86 16.26 5.33
C VAL A 63 9.75 17.10 5.96
N THR A 64 10.13 18.31 6.36
CA THR A 64 9.23 19.36 6.87
C THR A 64 9.30 20.59 5.98
N LYS A 65 8.43 21.56 6.25
CA LYS A 65 8.41 22.86 5.57
C LYS A 65 9.77 23.55 5.49
N GLU A 66 10.55 23.54 6.56
CA GLU A 66 11.84 24.22 6.61
C GLU A 66 12.87 23.58 5.66
N SER A 67 12.78 22.26 5.49
CA SER A 67 13.68 21.48 4.64
C SER A 67 13.23 21.38 3.18
N TRP A 68 11.96 21.69 2.89
CA TRP A 68 11.32 21.42 1.61
C TRP A 68 12.08 22.00 0.42
N ASN A 69 12.41 23.29 0.49
CA ASN A 69 13.07 23.98 -0.62
C ASN A 69 14.44 23.34 -0.93
N LYS A 70 15.26 23.16 0.10
CA LYS A 70 16.62 22.61 -0.04
C LYS A 70 16.63 21.14 -0.48
N MET A 71 15.75 20.31 0.09
CA MET A 71 15.79 18.86 -0.14
C MET A 71 15.04 18.43 -1.39
N ILE A 72 13.98 19.15 -1.76
CA ILE A 72 13.09 18.78 -2.88
C ILE A 72 13.34 19.69 -4.08
N LEU A 73 13.23 21.01 -3.91
CA LEU A 73 13.23 21.95 -5.03
C LEU A 73 14.63 22.20 -5.58
N GLU A 74 15.63 22.31 -4.70
CA GLU A 74 17.04 22.54 -5.06
C GLU A 74 17.81 21.23 -5.29
N SER A 75 17.13 20.08 -5.31
CA SER A 75 17.81 18.80 -5.50
C SER A 75 18.37 18.65 -6.91
N GLY A 76 19.67 18.39 -7.00
CA GLY A 76 20.36 18.10 -8.27
C GLY A 76 20.06 16.73 -8.87
N ILE A 77 19.32 15.86 -8.15
CA ILE A 77 18.81 14.58 -8.66
C ILE A 77 17.30 14.49 -8.45
N PRO A 78 16.58 13.68 -9.24
CA PRO A 78 15.14 13.51 -9.08
C PRO A 78 14.76 13.08 -7.67
N VAL A 79 13.56 13.47 -7.25
CA VAL A 79 13.06 13.28 -5.89
C VAL A 79 11.67 12.68 -5.92
N LEU A 80 11.43 11.68 -5.09
CA LEU A 80 10.15 11.04 -4.85
C LEU A 80 9.67 11.42 -3.45
N VAL A 81 8.46 11.96 -3.32
CA VAL A 81 7.89 12.37 -2.05
C VAL A 81 6.55 11.68 -1.82
N GLU A 82 6.43 10.93 -0.72
CA GLU A 82 5.16 10.39 -0.25
C GLU A 82 4.50 11.34 0.76
N PHE A 83 3.29 11.76 0.45
CA PHE A 83 2.39 12.48 1.34
C PHE A 83 1.53 11.47 2.09
N TYR A 84 1.64 11.47 3.42
CA TYR A 84 0.92 10.56 4.31
C TYR A 84 0.34 11.27 5.53
N ALA A 85 -0.49 10.54 6.26
CA ALA A 85 -1.01 10.97 7.56
C ALA A 85 -0.89 9.84 8.59
N SER A 86 -0.80 10.19 9.87
CA SER A 86 -0.54 9.21 10.95
C SER A 86 -1.67 8.20 11.15
N TRP A 87 -2.89 8.61 10.82
CA TRP A 87 -4.12 7.83 10.90
C TRP A 87 -4.39 7.01 9.62
N CYS A 88 -3.55 7.14 8.58
CA CYS A 88 -3.74 6.49 7.30
C CYS A 88 -3.22 5.04 7.30
N GLY A 89 -4.13 4.08 7.44
CA GLY A 89 -3.82 2.66 7.37
C GLY A 89 -3.11 2.22 6.06
N PRO A 90 -3.65 2.56 4.87
CA PRO A 90 -3.05 2.20 3.58
C PRO A 90 -1.65 2.79 3.33
N CYS A 91 -1.33 3.93 3.93
CA CYS A 91 -0.03 4.59 3.79
C CYS A 91 1.12 3.69 4.29
N ARG A 92 0.88 2.80 5.26
CA ARG A 92 1.89 1.84 5.74
C ARG A 92 2.39 0.89 4.66
N MET A 93 1.56 0.56 3.67
CA MET A 93 1.99 -0.26 2.53
C MET A 93 2.85 0.55 1.57
N VAL A 94 2.46 1.79 1.30
CA VAL A 94 3.20 2.70 0.42
C VAL A 94 4.57 3.00 1.02
N HIS A 95 4.68 3.33 2.31
CA HIS A 95 5.97 3.52 3.00
C HIS A 95 6.96 2.39 2.74
N ARG A 96 6.53 1.12 2.80
CA ARG A 96 7.42 -0.03 2.54
C ARG A 96 7.91 -0.05 1.10
N VAL A 97 7.02 0.24 0.16
CA VAL A 97 7.38 0.31 -1.26
C VAL A 97 8.36 1.46 -1.50
N ILE A 98 8.14 2.62 -0.87
CA ILE A 98 9.03 3.78 -0.99
C ILE A 98 10.41 3.50 -0.36
N ASP A 99 10.47 2.83 0.79
CA ASP A 99 11.73 2.40 1.42
C ASP A 99 12.50 1.42 0.51
N GLU A 100 11.81 0.45 -0.11
CA GLU A 100 12.44 -0.44 -1.09
C GLU A 100 12.97 0.34 -2.31
N LEU A 101 12.19 1.27 -2.85
CA LEU A 101 12.62 2.11 -3.98
C LEU A 101 13.79 3.02 -3.61
N ALA A 102 13.86 3.49 -2.38
CA ALA A 102 14.99 4.28 -1.87
C ALA A 102 16.29 3.46 -1.92
N ALA A 103 16.23 2.17 -1.59
CA ALA A 103 17.36 1.25 -1.71
C ALA A 103 17.70 0.94 -3.18
N ASP A 104 16.68 0.59 -3.99
CA ASP A 104 16.89 0.16 -5.38
C ASP A 104 17.46 1.29 -6.28
N TYR A 105 17.12 2.54 -5.96
CA TYR A 105 17.52 3.73 -6.72
C TYR A 105 18.54 4.62 -5.98
N GLU A 106 19.27 4.06 -5.01
CA GLU A 106 20.29 4.81 -4.27
C GLU A 106 21.27 5.55 -5.22
N GLY A 107 21.45 6.85 -4.97
CA GLY A 107 22.29 7.73 -5.79
C GLY A 107 21.66 8.23 -7.10
N LYS A 108 20.54 7.65 -7.56
CA LYS A 108 19.80 8.07 -8.76
C LYS A 108 18.51 8.83 -8.44
N LEU A 109 17.88 8.49 -7.33
CA LEU A 109 16.63 9.07 -6.84
C LEU A 109 16.76 9.30 -5.33
N LYS A 110 16.22 10.42 -4.82
CA LYS A 110 16.01 10.58 -3.38
C LYS A 110 14.56 10.32 -3.03
N CYS A 111 14.33 9.60 -1.94
CA CYS A 111 12.99 9.33 -1.45
C CYS A 111 12.77 10.03 -0.10
N PHE A 112 11.67 10.75 0.01
CA PHE A 112 11.25 11.42 1.24
C PHE A 112 9.78 11.12 1.55
N VAL A 113 9.41 11.35 2.81
CA VAL A 113 8.03 11.30 3.26
C VAL A 113 7.65 12.62 3.92
N LEU A 114 6.43 13.09 3.70
CA LEU A 114 5.89 14.30 4.30
C LEU A 114 4.57 13.98 5.01
N ASN A 115 4.47 14.40 6.27
CA ASN A 115 3.24 14.24 7.05
C ASN A 115 2.32 15.45 6.82
N THR A 116 1.17 15.22 6.19
CA THR A 116 0.23 16.30 5.85
C THR A 116 -0.45 16.90 7.08
N ASP A 117 -0.57 16.16 8.19
CA ASP A 117 -1.15 16.68 9.44
C ASP A 117 -0.20 17.72 10.10
N LYS A 118 1.11 17.64 9.83
CA LYS A 118 2.12 18.54 10.39
C LYS A 118 2.41 19.74 9.48
N ASP A 119 2.51 19.48 8.19
CA ASP A 119 2.89 20.48 7.19
C ASP A 119 1.71 20.79 6.26
N LEU A 120 0.62 21.30 6.84
CA LEU A 120 -0.64 21.60 6.13
C LEU A 120 -0.45 22.55 4.94
N GLN A 121 0.43 23.55 5.07
CA GLN A 121 0.66 24.51 3.99
C GLN A 121 1.22 23.83 2.73
N ILE A 122 2.17 22.89 2.88
CA ILE A 122 2.69 22.16 1.72
C ILE A 122 1.61 21.26 1.13
N ALA A 123 0.81 20.61 1.98
CA ALA A 123 -0.31 19.81 1.51
C ALA A 123 -1.31 20.65 0.69
N GLU A 124 -1.58 21.89 1.10
CA GLU A 124 -2.43 22.84 0.37
C GLU A 124 -1.79 23.29 -0.95
N ASP A 125 -0.50 23.67 -0.94
CA ASP A 125 0.24 24.14 -2.12
C ASP A 125 0.27 23.08 -3.25
N TYR A 126 0.29 21.80 -2.89
CA TYR A 126 0.26 20.67 -3.82
C TYR A 126 -1.13 20.04 -3.97
N GLU A 127 -2.17 20.68 -3.47
CA GLU A 127 -3.59 20.28 -3.58
C GLU A 127 -3.88 18.84 -3.08
N ILE A 128 -3.22 18.42 -1.99
CA ILE A 128 -3.38 17.10 -1.39
C ILE A 128 -4.72 17.02 -0.64
N LYS A 129 -5.74 16.44 -1.29
CA LYS A 129 -7.09 16.27 -0.71
C LYS A 129 -7.30 14.93 -0.01
N ALA A 130 -6.45 13.95 -0.30
CA ALA A 130 -6.49 12.62 0.30
C ALA A 130 -5.08 12.02 0.28
N VAL A 131 -4.82 11.10 1.21
CA VAL A 131 -3.55 10.36 1.30
C VAL A 131 -3.82 8.85 1.16
N PRO A 132 -2.85 8.05 0.68
CA PRO A 132 -1.51 8.44 0.24
C PRO A 132 -1.48 9.07 -1.15
N VAL A 133 -0.57 10.01 -1.35
CA VAL A 133 -0.20 10.55 -2.67
C VAL A 133 1.31 10.54 -2.77
N VAL A 134 1.85 10.15 -3.91
CA VAL A 134 3.29 10.16 -4.17
C VAL A 134 3.57 11.08 -5.36
N MET A 135 4.51 12.00 -5.22
CA MET A 135 4.89 12.94 -6.28
C MET A 135 6.35 12.78 -6.67
N LEU A 136 6.63 12.93 -7.96
CA LEU A 136 7.98 12.97 -8.50
C LEU A 136 8.34 14.39 -8.89
N PHE A 137 9.53 14.80 -8.48
CA PHE A 137 10.12 16.09 -8.77
C PHE A 137 11.43 15.91 -9.54
N LYS A 138 11.69 16.79 -10.49
CA LYS A 138 12.97 16.90 -11.20
C LYS A 138 13.25 18.36 -11.48
N ASN A 139 14.46 18.83 -11.16
CA ASN A 139 14.86 20.23 -11.33
C ASN A 139 13.91 21.23 -10.65
N GLY A 140 13.36 20.85 -9.49
CA GLY A 140 12.40 21.66 -8.74
C GLY A 140 10.97 21.70 -9.27
N GLU A 141 10.68 21.01 -10.38
CA GLU A 141 9.35 20.94 -10.95
C GLU A 141 8.68 19.60 -10.66
N LYS A 142 7.36 19.63 -10.44
CA LYS A 142 6.54 18.42 -10.26
C LYS A 142 6.28 17.78 -11.62
N CYS A 143 6.84 16.60 -11.85
CA CYS A 143 6.74 15.89 -13.13
C CYS A 143 5.56 14.92 -13.18
N GLU A 144 5.32 14.16 -12.11
CA GLU A 144 4.30 13.11 -12.08
C GLU A 144 3.72 12.93 -10.67
N SER A 145 2.48 12.44 -10.57
CA SER A 145 1.81 12.14 -9.31
C SER A 145 1.04 10.82 -9.37
N VAL A 146 1.17 10.01 -8.32
CA VAL A 146 0.45 8.75 -8.13
C VAL A 146 -0.48 8.91 -6.93
N ILE A 147 -1.78 8.74 -7.14
CA ILE A 147 -2.80 8.90 -6.09
C ILE A 147 -3.25 7.52 -5.62
N GLY A 148 -3.27 7.33 -4.30
CA GLY A 148 -3.68 6.08 -3.66
C GLY A 148 -2.56 5.05 -3.56
N THR A 149 -2.96 3.82 -3.21
CA THR A 149 -2.03 2.71 -3.03
C THR A 149 -1.88 1.94 -4.33
N MET A 150 -0.67 1.89 -4.87
CA MET A 150 -0.35 1.18 -6.11
C MET A 150 0.70 0.07 -5.85
N PRO A 151 0.81 -0.94 -6.72
CA PRO A 151 1.91 -1.91 -6.66
C PRO A 151 3.26 -1.25 -7.02
N LYS A 152 4.36 -1.85 -6.55
CA LYS A 152 5.74 -1.35 -6.77
C LYS A 152 6.05 -1.03 -8.24
N ASP A 153 5.64 -1.91 -9.14
CA ASP A 153 5.88 -1.77 -10.59
C ASP A 153 5.29 -0.47 -11.17
N PHE A 154 4.20 0.03 -10.59
CA PHE A 154 3.59 1.30 -11.02
C PHE A 154 4.51 2.48 -10.73
N TYR A 155 5.11 2.52 -9.54
CA TYR A 155 6.08 3.55 -9.15
C TYR A 155 7.36 3.44 -9.96
N ILE A 156 7.87 2.22 -10.19
CA ILE A 156 9.03 1.98 -11.07
C ILE A 156 8.76 2.58 -12.46
N ALA A 157 7.61 2.29 -13.05
CA ALA A 157 7.27 2.82 -14.37
C ALA A 157 7.23 4.37 -14.40
N ALA A 158 6.74 5.01 -13.34
CA ALA A 158 6.73 6.48 -13.20
C ALA A 158 8.15 7.06 -13.04
N ILE A 159 8.96 6.45 -12.18
CA ILE A 159 10.37 6.83 -11.97
C ILE A 159 11.14 6.75 -13.29
N GLU A 160 11.01 5.62 -14.01
CA GLU A 160 11.69 5.42 -15.29
C GLU A 160 11.25 6.42 -16.38
N ARG A 161 10.00 6.90 -16.35
CA ARG A 161 9.57 7.99 -17.26
C ARG A 161 10.30 9.29 -16.93
N VAL A 162 10.37 9.67 -15.66
CA VAL A 162 11.01 10.92 -15.22
C VAL A 162 12.53 10.88 -15.40
N LEU A 163 13.17 9.72 -15.22
CA LEU A 163 14.61 9.56 -15.42
C LEU A 163 15.03 9.72 -16.88
N LYS A 164 14.16 9.39 -17.83
CA LYS A 164 14.45 9.44 -19.27
C LYS A 164 14.18 10.79 -19.94
N GLN A 165 13.48 11.70 -19.26
CA GLN A 165 13.23 13.08 -19.71
C GLN A 165 14.51 13.92 -19.68
#